data_AF-A0A031LL77-F1
#
_entry.id   AF-A0A031LL77-F1
#
_cell.length_a   1.000
_cell.length_b   1.000
_cell.length_c   1.000
_cell.angle_alpha   90.00
_cell.angle_beta   90.00
_cell.angle_gamma   90.00
#
_symmetry.space_group_name_H-M   'P 1'
#
loop_
_entity.id
_entity.type
_entity.pdbx_description
1 polymer ?
#
loop_
_entity_poly.entity_id
_entity_poly.type
_entity_poly.pdbx_seq_one_letter_code
_entity_poly.pdbx_strand_id
1 'polypeptide(L)'
;MISIHGVIGAKTLLALNKIMCHEAMDARNPPIGASYCSTDEIIRLFKESYDQGDLLANYHLGEYLLYKVRSVESVENLIDLFLKSAKVNPNSYYYIARIHTGFFEYLKYPFKPQDYDDIVNPEKGIYFLKIAADHGVVEAEIWYGLFLLGNEYLEKYDRLFSCKFKSIERNLDSQLGIKYLISAAEKKSASACKCLSMIYSQHPDFKNNELSFYWGMLSRKYVQSITPFINIFHYFEELIDCKGILEFIE
;
A
#
# COMPACT_ATOMS: atom_id res chain seq x y z
N MET A 1 27.91 -1.26 17.58
CA MET A 1 26.97 -0.60 16.66
C MET A 1 25.59 -1.13 17.04
N ILE A 2 24.81 -0.36 17.82
CA ILE A 2 23.50 -0.80 18.32
C ILE A 2 22.54 -0.76 17.13
N SER A 3 21.99 -1.92 16.75
CA SER A 3 20.93 -2.02 15.76
C SER A 3 19.70 -1.31 16.32
N ILE A 4 19.36 -0.14 15.77
CA ILE A 4 18.14 0.61 16.07
C ILE A 4 16.98 -0.14 15.40
N HIS A 5 16.64 -1.32 15.90
CA HIS A 5 15.27 -1.80 15.76
C HIS A 5 14.46 -0.93 16.71
N GLY A 6 13.78 0.08 16.15
CA GLY A 6 13.03 1.08 16.91
C GLY A 6 12.12 0.39 17.91
N VAL A 7 12.37 0.62 19.20
CA VAL A 7 11.47 0.16 20.26
C VAL A 7 10.18 0.94 20.09
N ILE A 8 9.12 0.26 19.66
CA ILE A 8 7.78 0.86 19.61
C ILE A 8 7.44 1.30 21.02
N GLY A 9 7.12 2.59 21.19
CA GLY A 9 6.75 3.14 22.48
C GLY A 9 5.51 2.44 23.04
N ALA A 10 5.47 2.24 24.36
CA ALA A 10 4.31 1.61 25.02
C ALA A 10 2.98 2.33 24.69
N LYS A 11 3.05 3.65 24.45
CA LYS A 11 1.90 4.47 24.05
C LYS A 11 1.43 4.18 22.61
N THR A 12 2.37 3.94 21.68
CA THR A 12 2.04 3.50 20.31
C THR A 12 1.36 2.14 20.34
N LEU A 13 1.89 1.18 21.10
CA LEU A 13 1.25 -0.13 21.27
C LEU A 13 -0.16 -0.03 21.86
N LEU A 14 -0.32 0.84 22.87
CA LEU A 14 -1.64 1.10 23.47
C LEU A 14 -2.60 1.72 22.44
N ALA A 15 -2.16 2.72 21.67
CA ALA A 15 -2.97 3.33 20.62
C ALA A 15 -3.40 2.31 19.56
N LEU A 16 -2.48 1.47 19.09
CA LEU A 16 -2.77 0.39 18.13
C LEU A 16 -3.76 -0.62 18.70
N ASN A 17 -3.63 -1.01 19.97
CA ASN A 17 -4.58 -1.89 20.63
C ASN A 17 -5.98 -1.25 20.69
N LYS A 18 -6.07 0.05 21.00
CA LYS A 18 -7.34 0.78 21.03
C LYS A 18 -7.98 0.88 19.64
N ILE A 19 -7.18 1.04 18.58
CA ILE A 19 -7.68 0.99 17.18
C ILE A 19 -8.28 -0.38 16.88
N MET A 20 -7.58 -1.48 17.19
CA MET A 20 -8.11 -2.83 16.95
C MET A 20 -9.42 -3.06 17.71
N CYS A 21 -9.52 -2.58 18.96
CA CYS A 21 -10.76 -2.66 19.73
C CYS A 21 -11.90 -1.86 19.08
N HIS A 22 -11.60 -0.65 18.59
CA HIS A 22 -12.58 0.22 17.91
C HIS A 22 -13.09 -0.43 16.62
N GLU A 23 -12.21 -1.02 15.80
CA GLU A 23 -12.60 -1.74 14.59
C GLU A 23 -13.42 -3.00 14.88
N ALA A 24 -13.09 -3.73 15.95
CA ALA A 24 -13.87 -4.88 16.39
C ALA A 24 -15.26 -4.49 16.90
N MET A 25 -15.45 -3.25 17.37
CA MET A 25 -16.75 -2.76 17.82
C MET A 25 -17.69 -2.39 16.68
N ASP A 26 -17.15 -1.90 15.55
CA ASP A 26 -17.92 -1.61 14.35
C ASP A 26 -18.37 -2.90 13.62
N ALA A 27 -17.89 -4.06 14.05
CA ALA A 27 -18.39 -5.35 13.59
C ALA A 27 -19.80 -5.63 14.13
N ARG A 28 -20.57 -6.46 13.40
CA ARG A 28 -21.99 -6.74 13.72
C ARG A 28 -22.24 -7.29 15.14
N ASN A 29 -21.22 -7.81 15.81
CA ASN A 29 -21.28 -8.35 17.18
C ASN A 29 -20.05 -7.89 17.99
N PRO A 30 -20.08 -6.70 18.62
CA PRO A 30 -18.96 -6.23 19.43
C PRO A 30 -18.73 -7.13 20.65
N PRO A 31 -17.47 -7.31 21.11
CA PRO A 31 -17.19 -8.04 22.34
C PRO A 31 -17.89 -7.41 23.54
N ILE A 32 -18.54 -8.23 24.37
CA ILE A 32 -19.21 -7.77 25.60
C ILE A 32 -18.15 -7.20 26.54
N GLY A 33 -18.31 -5.92 26.93
CA GLY A 33 -17.42 -5.22 27.86
C GLY A 33 -16.30 -4.40 27.23
N ALA A 34 -16.20 -4.35 25.90
CA ALA A 34 -15.28 -3.44 25.25
C ALA A 34 -15.72 -1.97 25.49
N SER A 35 -14.78 -1.09 25.83
CA SER A 35 -15.03 0.35 26.03
C SER A 35 -14.59 1.15 24.80
N TYR A 36 -15.45 2.06 24.34
CA TYR A 36 -15.21 2.84 23.13
C TYR A 36 -14.06 3.83 23.39
N CYS A 37 -12.97 3.71 22.64
CA CYS A 37 -11.95 4.75 22.63
C CYS A 37 -12.38 5.85 21.67
N SER A 38 -12.29 7.11 22.10
CA SER A 38 -12.53 8.24 21.21
C SER A 38 -11.35 8.45 20.26
N THR A 39 -11.65 9.03 19.10
CA THR A 39 -10.64 9.47 18.11
C THR A 39 -9.60 10.38 18.73
N ASP A 40 -10.03 11.34 19.57
CA ASP A 40 -9.15 12.29 20.25
C ASP A 40 -8.17 11.59 21.20
N GLU A 41 -8.62 10.53 21.87
CA GLU A 41 -7.76 9.76 22.74
C GLU A 41 -6.68 9.00 21.95
N ILE A 42 -7.03 8.39 20.81
CA ILE A 42 -6.07 7.71 19.93
C ILE A 42 -5.02 8.71 19.41
N ILE A 43 -5.46 9.87 18.92
CA ILE A 43 -4.57 10.93 18.44
C ILE A 43 -3.64 11.40 19.56
N ARG A 44 -4.17 11.65 20.77
CA ARG A 44 -3.38 12.05 21.93
C ARG A 44 -2.30 11.02 22.26
N LEU A 45 -2.64 9.73 22.28
CA LEU A 45 -1.68 8.67 22.58
C LEU A 45 -0.52 8.61 21.58
N PHE A 46 -0.79 8.75 20.28
CA PHE A 46 0.28 8.82 19.29
C PHE A 46 1.16 10.05 19.45
N LYS A 47 0.57 11.24 19.66
CA LYS A 47 1.33 12.49 19.89
C LYS A 47 2.24 12.36 21.10
N GLU A 48 1.71 11.85 22.20
CA GLU A 48 2.50 11.62 23.41
C GLU A 48 3.62 10.59 23.23
N SER A 49 3.43 9.58 22.38
CA SER A 49 4.47 8.60 22.04
C SER A 49 5.58 9.24 21.21
N TYR A 50 5.18 10.07 20.24
CA TYR A 50 6.12 10.84 19.42
C TYR A 50 6.95 11.82 20.26
N ASP A 51 6.33 12.53 21.20
CA ASP A 51 7.02 13.44 22.12
C ASP A 51 8.06 12.71 23.00
N GLN A 52 7.92 11.39 23.15
CA GLN A 52 8.87 10.51 23.83
C GLN A 52 9.97 9.96 22.90
N GLY A 53 10.01 10.41 21.63
CA GLY A 53 10.99 10.01 20.63
C GLY A 53 10.60 8.81 19.78
N ASP A 54 9.36 8.31 19.88
CA ASP A 54 8.88 7.23 19.01
C ASP A 54 8.54 7.78 17.61
N LEU A 55 9.49 7.68 16.69
CA LEU A 55 9.31 8.10 15.31
C LEU A 55 8.27 7.25 14.54
N LEU A 56 8.00 6.01 14.96
CA LEU A 56 6.95 5.18 14.34
C LEU A 56 5.54 5.65 14.73
N ALA A 57 5.40 6.34 15.86
CA ALA A 57 4.12 6.94 16.25
C ALA A 57 3.59 7.91 15.18
N ASN A 58 4.47 8.66 14.49
CA ASN A 58 4.06 9.55 13.40
C ASN A 58 3.56 8.79 12.17
N TYR A 59 4.16 7.65 11.84
CA TYR A 59 3.71 6.82 10.73
C TYR A 59 2.29 6.32 11.01
N HIS A 60 2.06 5.74 12.19
CA HIS A 60 0.74 5.22 12.56
C HIS A 60 -0.30 6.32 12.78
N LEU A 61 0.10 7.48 13.31
CA LEU A 61 -0.78 8.65 13.37
C LEU A 61 -1.16 9.12 11.96
N GLY A 62 -0.20 9.18 11.04
CA GLY A 62 -0.45 9.52 9.64
C GLY A 62 -1.43 8.55 8.98
N GLU A 63 -1.21 7.24 9.10
CA GLU A 63 -2.17 6.24 8.62
C GLU A 63 -3.54 6.41 9.29
N TYR A 64 -3.59 6.53 10.61
CA TYR A 64 -4.86 6.68 11.31
C TYR A 64 -5.64 7.92 10.84
N LEU A 65 -4.98 9.06 10.70
CA LEU A 65 -5.57 10.29 10.18
C LEU A 65 -6.04 10.13 8.74
N LEU A 66 -5.23 9.50 7.90
CA LEU A 66 -5.53 9.28 6.48
C LEU A 66 -6.73 8.33 6.27
N TYR A 67 -6.84 7.26 7.06
CA TYR A 67 -7.82 6.20 6.86
C TYR A 67 -9.08 6.32 7.71
N LYS A 68 -9.00 6.90 8.91
CA LYS A 68 -10.06 6.82 9.92
C LYS A 68 -10.64 8.17 10.31
N VAL A 69 -9.87 9.24 10.23
CA VAL A 69 -10.34 10.57 10.66
C VAL A 69 -10.84 11.35 9.45
N ARG A 70 -12.12 11.74 9.48
CA ARG A 70 -12.75 12.45 8.35
C ARG A 70 -12.31 13.91 8.18
N SER A 71 -11.41 14.37 9.01
CA SER A 71 -10.86 15.72 8.97
C SER A 71 -9.43 15.67 9.45
N VAL A 72 -8.49 15.77 8.51
CA VAL A 72 -7.13 16.16 8.86
C VAL A 72 -7.08 17.67 8.73
N GLU A 73 -6.44 18.35 9.70
CA GLU A 73 -6.33 19.81 9.69
C GLU A 73 -5.74 20.34 8.38
N SER A 74 -4.75 19.63 7.84
CA SER A 74 -4.21 19.85 6.50
C SER A 74 -3.47 18.62 5.98
N VAL A 75 -3.36 18.50 4.66
CA VAL A 75 -2.60 17.42 4.03
C VAL A 75 -1.09 17.64 4.19
N GLU A 76 -0.64 18.88 4.34
CA GLU A 76 0.74 19.24 4.68
C GLU A 76 1.16 18.65 6.04
N ASN A 77 0.26 18.72 7.03
CA ASN A 77 0.50 18.10 8.34
C ASN A 77 0.66 16.57 8.19
N LEU A 78 -0.11 15.95 7.29
CA LEU A 78 0.02 14.53 7.01
C LEU A 78 1.36 14.18 6.33
N ILE A 79 1.78 14.98 5.35
CA ILE A 79 3.09 14.83 4.69
C ILE A 79 4.22 14.98 5.71
N ASP A 80 4.15 15.97 6.62
CA ASP A 80 5.15 16.19 7.66
C ASP A 80 5.27 15.00 8.64
N LEU A 81 4.15 14.41 9.05
CA LEU A 81 4.13 13.17 9.87
C LEU A 81 4.87 12.02 9.16
N PHE A 82 4.58 11.80 7.88
CA PHE A 82 5.26 10.77 7.11
C PHE A 82 6.75 11.09 6.91
N LEU A 83 7.11 12.34 6.61
CA LEU A 83 8.52 12.72 6.45
C LEU A 83 9.33 12.50 7.73
N LYS A 84 8.76 12.82 8.90
CA LYS A 84 9.41 12.59 10.20
C LYS A 84 9.64 11.10 10.49
N SER A 85 8.72 10.24 10.08
CA SER A 85 8.82 8.79 10.29
C SER A 85 9.63 8.07 9.21
N ALA A 86 9.88 8.69 8.05
CA ALA A 86 10.53 8.05 6.90
C ALA A 86 11.96 7.55 7.16
N LYS A 87 12.65 8.12 8.16
CA LYS A 87 13.98 7.67 8.60
C LYS A 87 13.99 6.27 9.23
N VAL A 88 12.88 5.87 9.84
CA VAL A 88 12.74 4.57 10.53
C VAL A 88 11.73 3.65 9.86
N ASN A 89 10.86 4.19 8.99
CA ASN A 89 9.89 3.42 8.23
C ASN A 89 9.81 3.90 6.77
N PRO A 90 10.43 3.16 5.83
CA PRO A 90 10.38 3.51 4.42
C PRO A 90 8.98 3.54 3.81
N ASN A 91 7.98 2.87 4.41
CA ASN A 91 6.59 2.95 3.95
C ASN A 91 6.05 4.38 4.00
N SER A 92 6.59 5.25 4.86
CA SER A 92 6.21 6.66 4.88
C SER A 92 6.45 7.36 3.54
N TYR A 93 7.53 7.01 2.83
CA TYR A 93 7.77 7.54 1.48
C TYR A 93 6.70 7.09 0.48
N TYR A 94 6.22 5.85 0.60
CA TYR A 94 5.13 5.35 -0.24
C TYR A 94 3.83 6.12 0.02
N TYR A 95 3.51 6.44 1.28
CA TYR A 95 2.34 7.27 1.59
C TYR A 95 2.46 8.69 1.05
N ILE A 96 3.63 9.34 1.20
CA ILE A 96 3.89 10.67 0.62
C ILE A 96 3.72 10.62 -0.91
N ALA A 97 4.24 9.58 -1.56
CA ALA A 97 4.07 9.37 -2.99
C ALA A 97 2.59 9.29 -3.37
N ARG A 98 1.77 8.56 -2.63
CA ARG A 98 0.33 8.47 -2.87
C ARG A 98 -0.39 9.81 -2.70
N ILE A 99 0.06 10.67 -1.78
CA ILE A 99 -0.51 12.01 -1.57
C ILE A 99 -0.23 12.85 -2.82
N HIS A 100 1.03 12.94 -3.22
CA HIS A 100 1.44 13.75 -4.35
C HIS A 100 0.94 13.21 -5.71
N THR A 101 0.70 11.91 -5.85
CA THR A 101 0.08 11.35 -7.07
C THR A 101 -1.44 11.51 -7.08
N GLY A 102 -2.05 11.96 -5.97
CA GLY A 102 -3.50 12.05 -5.82
C GLY A 102 -4.18 10.69 -5.88
N PHE A 103 -3.50 9.61 -5.48
CA PHE A 103 -4.06 8.26 -5.50
C PHE A 103 -5.20 8.09 -4.47
N PHE A 104 -5.30 9.00 -3.50
CA PHE A 104 -6.29 8.97 -2.44
C PHE A 104 -7.72 9.34 -2.86
N GLU A 105 -7.90 10.03 -4.00
CA GLU A 105 -9.24 10.35 -4.52
C GLU A 105 -10.13 9.10 -4.72
N TYR A 106 -9.52 7.92 -4.87
CA TYR A 106 -10.23 6.70 -5.29
C TYR A 106 -10.70 5.81 -4.15
N LEU A 107 -10.19 6.00 -2.94
CA LEU A 107 -10.44 5.09 -1.82
C LEU A 107 -11.62 5.56 -0.95
N LYS A 108 -12.51 6.38 -1.50
CA LYS A 108 -13.65 7.00 -0.78
C LYS A 108 -13.20 7.68 0.52
N TYR A 109 -12.02 8.29 0.48
CA TYR A 109 -11.48 9.00 1.63
C TYR A 109 -12.25 10.30 1.89
N PRO A 110 -12.19 10.80 3.11
CA PRO A 110 -12.99 11.94 3.55
C PRO A 110 -12.63 13.29 2.90
N PHE A 111 -11.53 13.35 2.16
CA PHE A 111 -11.04 14.58 1.55
C PHE A 111 -11.73 14.86 0.22
N LYS A 112 -12.05 16.12 -0.04
CA LYS A 112 -12.63 16.53 -1.32
C LYS A 112 -11.50 16.81 -2.32
N PRO A 113 -11.70 16.59 -3.63
CA PRO A 113 -10.69 16.89 -4.65
C PRO A 113 -10.13 18.32 -4.55
N GLN A 114 -10.97 19.30 -4.18
CA GLN A 114 -10.58 20.70 -4.02
C GLN A 114 -9.53 20.93 -2.91
N ASP A 115 -9.41 20.01 -1.95
CA ASP A 115 -8.45 20.11 -0.86
C ASP A 115 -7.03 19.68 -1.29
N TYR A 116 -6.87 19.19 -2.54
CA TYR A 116 -5.63 18.59 -3.03
C TYR A 116 -5.02 19.25 -4.26
N ASP A 117 -5.73 20.13 -4.96
CA ASP A 117 -5.28 20.66 -6.25
C ASP A 117 -3.89 21.31 -6.17
N ASP A 118 -3.57 21.98 -5.05
CA ASP A 118 -2.25 22.61 -4.83
C ASP A 118 -1.16 21.62 -4.36
N ILE A 119 -1.54 20.40 -3.97
CA ILE A 119 -0.66 19.41 -3.33
C ILE A 119 -0.30 18.28 -4.30
N VAL A 120 -1.20 17.96 -5.22
CA VAL A 120 -0.98 16.94 -6.25
C VAL A 120 0.15 17.41 -7.16
N ASN A 121 1.27 16.71 -7.05
CA ASN A 121 2.45 16.92 -7.86
C ASN A 121 2.96 15.53 -8.28
N PRO A 122 2.50 15.01 -9.43
CA PRO A 122 2.84 13.66 -9.86
C PRO A 122 4.35 13.39 -9.98
N GLU A 123 5.15 14.39 -10.34
CA GLU A 123 6.62 14.30 -10.41
C GLU A 123 7.24 14.04 -9.02
N LYS A 124 6.85 14.83 -8.02
CA LYS A 124 7.23 14.58 -6.61
C LYS A 124 6.72 13.21 -6.14
N GLY A 125 5.52 12.84 -6.57
CA GLY A 125 4.93 11.53 -6.33
C GLY A 125 5.84 10.39 -6.79
N ILE A 126 6.30 10.43 -8.04
CA ILE A 126 7.22 9.43 -8.61
C ILE A 126 8.57 9.46 -7.89
N TYR A 127 9.09 10.64 -7.56
CA TYR A 127 10.33 10.77 -6.80
C TYR A 127 10.27 10.00 -5.47
N PHE A 128 9.23 10.23 -4.66
CA PHE A 128 9.06 9.51 -3.40
C PHE A 128 8.75 8.03 -3.60
N LEU A 129 8.02 7.68 -4.66
CA LEU A 129 7.73 6.29 -5.01
C LEU A 129 9.01 5.52 -5.31
N LYS A 130 9.93 6.12 -6.08
CA LYS A 130 11.26 5.58 -6.34
C LYS A 130 12.03 5.37 -5.04
N ILE A 131 12.06 6.37 -4.15
CA ILE A 131 12.77 6.25 -2.86
C ILE A 131 12.21 5.08 -2.05
N ALA A 132 10.89 4.95 -1.95
CA ALA A 132 10.26 3.83 -1.25
C ALA A 132 10.63 2.48 -1.89
N ALA A 133 10.62 2.40 -3.22
CA ALA A 133 11.00 1.21 -3.97
C ALA A 133 12.48 0.83 -3.76
N ASP A 134 13.38 1.81 -3.73
CA ASP A 134 14.82 1.61 -3.45
C ASP A 134 15.07 1.08 -2.03
N HIS A 135 14.18 1.38 -1.08
CA HIS A 135 14.20 0.80 0.27
C HIS A 135 13.46 -0.54 0.36
N GLY A 136 12.99 -1.08 -0.77
CA GLY A 136 12.37 -2.38 -0.85
C GLY A 136 10.91 -2.44 -0.37
N VAL A 137 10.22 -1.30 -0.32
CA VAL A 137 8.77 -1.27 -0.04
C VAL A 137 8.02 -1.94 -1.21
N VAL A 138 7.44 -3.10 -0.95
CA VAL A 138 6.87 -4.00 -1.97
C VAL A 138 5.86 -3.29 -2.88
N GLU A 139 4.93 -2.54 -2.28
CA GLU A 139 3.91 -1.80 -3.03
C GLU A 139 4.56 -0.74 -3.92
N ALA A 140 5.58 -0.04 -3.43
CA ALA A 140 6.28 0.98 -4.20
C ALA A 140 7.09 0.38 -5.34
N GLU A 141 7.74 -0.77 -5.13
CA GLU A 141 8.44 -1.52 -6.20
C GLU A 141 7.48 -1.90 -7.33
N ILE A 142 6.25 -2.32 -7.01
CA ILE A 142 5.23 -2.65 -8.02
C ILE A 142 4.83 -1.41 -8.81
N TRP A 143 4.42 -0.34 -8.11
CA TRP A 143 3.92 0.86 -8.77
C TRP A 143 5.02 1.58 -9.57
N TYR A 144 6.24 1.65 -9.03
CA TYR A 144 7.37 2.25 -9.74
C TYR A 144 7.81 1.37 -10.92
N GLY A 145 7.83 0.04 -10.75
CA GLY A 145 8.12 -0.90 -11.82
C GLY A 145 7.13 -0.77 -12.99
N LEU A 146 5.83 -0.71 -12.69
CA LEU A 146 4.80 -0.47 -13.69
C LEU A 146 4.91 0.92 -14.33
N PHE A 147 5.28 1.95 -13.57
CA PHE A 147 5.51 3.29 -14.11
C PHE A 147 6.61 3.29 -15.18
N LEU A 148 7.73 2.61 -14.93
CA LEU A 148 8.87 2.49 -15.85
C LEU A 148 8.54 1.68 -17.11
N LEU A 149 7.57 0.76 -17.05
CA LEU A 149 7.12 -0.05 -18.19
C LEU A 149 6.17 0.68 -19.14
N GLY A 150 5.69 1.86 -18.77
CA GLY A 150 4.86 2.69 -19.64
C GLY A 150 3.35 2.54 -19.44
N ASN A 151 2.60 3.37 -20.17
CA ASN A 151 1.15 3.49 -20.02
C ASN A 151 0.36 2.24 -20.39
N GLU A 152 0.86 1.42 -21.32
CA GLU A 152 0.13 0.24 -21.78
C GLU A 152 -0.15 -0.74 -20.63
N TYR A 153 0.83 -0.95 -19.76
CA TYR A 153 0.70 -1.84 -18.60
C TYR A 153 -0.04 -1.16 -17.45
N LEU A 154 0.19 0.14 -17.24
CA LEU A 154 -0.56 0.90 -16.25
C LEU A 154 -2.05 0.93 -16.58
N GLU A 155 -2.47 1.15 -17.83
CA GLU A 155 -3.90 1.20 -18.17
C GLU A 155 -4.61 -0.14 -17.96
N LYS A 156 -3.92 -1.24 -18.25
CA LYS A 156 -4.43 -2.60 -18.04
C LYS A 156 -4.57 -2.96 -16.56
N TYR A 157 -3.69 -2.40 -15.71
CA TYR A 157 -3.68 -2.67 -14.27
C TYR A 157 -4.55 -1.69 -13.48
N ASP A 158 -4.42 -0.41 -13.77
CA ASP A 158 -5.14 0.71 -13.18
C ASP A 158 -5.25 1.89 -14.17
N ARG A 159 -6.39 1.92 -14.88
CA ARG A 159 -6.73 2.96 -15.86
C ARG A 159 -6.64 4.38 -15.30
N LEU A 160 -6.95 4.57 -14.01
CA LEU A 160 -7.01 5.88 -13.38
C LEU A 160 -5.63 6.37 -12.99
N PHE A 161 -4.80 5.48 -12.44
CA PHE A 161 -3.38 5.76 -12.23
C PHE A 161 -2.74 6.20 -13.55
N SER A 162 -2.94 5.43 -14.63
CA SER A 162 -2.38 5.77 -15.95
C SER A 162 -2.71 7.20 -16.41
N CYS A 163 -3.97 7.64 -16.29
CA CYS A 163 -4.39 8.98 -16.72
C CYS A 163 -3.58 10.12 -16.08
N LYS A 164 -3.21 9.99 -14.79
CA LYS A 164 -2.43 11.03 -14.09
C LYS A 164 -0.96 11.10 -14.53
N PHE A 165 -0.45 10.04 -15.16
CA PHE A 165 0.95 9.96 -15.60
C PHE A 165 1.11 10.12 -17.12
N LYS A 166 0.06 10.45 -17.86
CA LYS A 166 0.15 10.66 -19.32
C LYS A 166 0.97 11.88 -19.71
N SER A 167 1.03 12.90 -18.84
CA SER A 167 1.71 14.17 -19.10
C SER A 167 3.19 14.20 -18.68
N ILE A 168 3.68 13.18 -17.97
CA ILE A 168 5.06 13.15 -17.48
C ILE A 168 5.96 12.47 -18.51
N GLU A 169 7.00 13.17 -18.95
CA GLU A 169 8.04 12.62 -19.82
C GLU A 169 8.73 11.45 -19.12
N ARG A 170 8.73 10.27 -19.74
CA ARG A 170 9.26 9.04 -19.13
C ARG A 170 10.59 8.69 -19.74
N ASN A 171 11.57 8.50 -18.87
CA ASN A 171 12.72 7.67 -19.20
C ASN A 171 12.29 6.20 -19.00
N LEU A 172 11.72 5.61 -20.05
CA LEU A 172 11.27 4.22 -20.02
C LEU A 172 12.48 3.29 -19.93
N ASP A 173 12.67 2.70 -18.76
CA ASP A 173 13.65 1.65 -18.54
C ASP A 173 12.90 0.37 -18.14
N SER A 174 12.41 -0.33 -19.16
CA SER A 174 11.63 -1.56 -18.97
C SER A 174 12.41 -2.65 -18.25
N GLN A 175 13.75 -2.68 -18.37
CA GLN A 175 14.58 -3.65 -17.66
C GLN A 175 14.61 -3.34 -16.17
N LEU A 176 14.81 -2.08 -15.80
CA LEU A 176 14.72 -1.64 -14.42
C LEU A 176 13.31 -1.86 -13.85
N GLY A 177 12.26 -1.61 -14.65
CA GLY A 177 10.88 -1.87 -14.26
C GLY A 177 10.61 -3.33 -13.91
N ILE A 178 11.06 -4.26 -14.78
CA ILE A 178 10.98 -5.71 -14.51
C ILE A 178 11.78 -6.10 -13.27
N LYS A 179 12.96 -5.49 -13.05
CA LYS A 179 13.79 -5.77 -11.87
C LYS A 179 13.06 -5.47 -10.55
N TYR A 180 12.35 -4.33 -10.45
CA TYR A 180 11.55 -4.03 -9.26
C TYR A 180 10.39 -5.02 -9.09
N LEU A 181 9.72 -5.40 -10.18
CA LEU A 181 8.63 -6.39 -10.10
C LEU A 181 9.13 -7.77 -9.66
N ILE A 182 10.30 -8.21 -10.12
CA ILE A 182 10.93 -9.45 -9.64
C ILE A 182 11.24 -9.35 -8.15
N SER A 183 11.87 -8.26 -7.70
CA SER A 183 12.15 -8.02 -6.27
C SER A 183 10.89 -8.11 -5.41
N ALA A 184 9.80 -7.45 -5.84
CA ALA A 184 8.51 -7.51 -5.13
C ALA A 184 7.90 -8.93 -5.14
N ALA A 185 8.05 -9.66 -6.24
CA ALA A 185 7.54 -11.02 -6.38
C ALA A 185 8.32 -12.03 -5.51
N GLU A 186 9.64 -11.87 -5.37
CA GLU A 186 10.50 -12.64 -4.46
C GLU A 186 10.09 -12.44 -2.99
N LYS A 187 9.57 -11.26 -2.66
CA LYS A 187 8.93 -10.94 -1.38
C LYS A 187 7.49 -11.47 -1.26
N LYS A 188 7.12 -12.40 -2.14
CA LYS A 188 5.82 -13.10 -2.19
C LYS A 188 4.63 -12.22 -2.55
N SER A 189 4.85 -11.11 -3.27
CA SER A 189 3.74 -10.29 -3.75
C SER A 189 3.00 -10.97 -4.90
N ALA A 190 1.76 -11.40 -4.63
CA ALA A 190 0.88 -11.98 -5.67
C ALA A 190 0.60 -11.00 -6.82
N SER A 191 0.51 -9.70 -6.51
CA SER A 191 0.30 -8.62 -7.48
C SER A 191 1.50 -8.46 -8.41
N ALA A 192 2.72 -8.49 -7.86
CA ALA A 192 3.94 -8.44 -8.67
C ALA A 192 4.05 -9.66 -9.60
N CYS A 193 3.78 -10.87 -9.07
CA CYS A 193 3.71 -12.09 -9.88
C CYS A 193 2.68 -11.98 -11.02
N LYS A 194 1.50 -11.41 -10.76
CA LYS A 194 0.47 -11.20 -11.79
C LYS A 194 0.96 -10.24 -12.88
N CYS A 195 1.59 -9.13 -12.48
CA CYS A 195 2.18 -8.17 -13.41
C CYS A 195 3.24 -8.82 -14.30
N LEU A 196 4.18 -9.57 -13.71
CA LEU A 196 5.22 -10.30 -14.45
C LEU A 196 4.60 -11.30 -15.43
N SER A 197 3.58 -12.06 -15.01
CA SER A 197 2.87 -13.00 -15.89
C SER A 197 2.26 -12.30 -17.13
N MET A 198 1.66 -11.13 -16.94
CA MET A 198 1.12 -10.31 -18.04
C MET A 198 2.23 -9.76 -18.95
N ILE A 199 3.32 -9.25 -18.39
CA ILE A 199 4.45 -8.70 -19.15
C ILE A 199 5.08 -9.81 -20.00
N TYR A 200 5.41 -10.95 -19.40
CA TYR A 200 6.03 -12.08 -20.12
C TYR A 200 5.07 -12.74 -21.14
N SER A 201 3.75 -12.56 -21.05
CA SER A 201 2.83 -13.08 -22.08
C SER A 201 2.61 -12.11 -23.25
N GLN A 202 2.68 -10.80 -23.00
CA GLN A 202 2.19 -9.78 -23.94
C GLN A 202 3.29 -8.86 -24.49
N HIS A 203 4.36 -8.59 -23.73
CA HIS A 203 5.38 -7.63 -24.15
C HIS A 203 6.22 -8.18 -25.31
N PRO A 204 6.34 -7.48 -26.45
CA PRO A 204 7.10 -7.98 -27.61
C PRO A 204 8.53 -8.38 -27.24
N ASP A 205 9.24 -7.51 -26.52
CA ASP A 205 10.65 -7.73 -26.16
C ASP A 205 10.89 -8.73 -25.02
N PHE A 206 9.87 -9.01 -24.20
CA PHE A 206 10.00 -9.90 -23.04
C PHE A 206 9.12 -11.15 -23.17
N LYS A 207 8.55 -11.44 -24.34
CA LYS A 207 7.63 -12.57 -24.48
C LYS A 207 8.32 -13.89 -24.13
N ASN A 208 7.85 -14.54 -23.07
CA ASN A 208 8.33 -15.84 -22.59
C ASN A 208 7.16 -16.60 -21.92
N ASN A 209 6.62 -17.59 -22.62
CA ASN A 209 5.44 -18.33 -22.16
C ASN A 209 5.71 -19.13 -20.86
N GLU A 210 6.92 -19.67 -20.70
CA GLU A 210 7.29 -20.46 -19.51
C GLU A 210 7.36 -19.56 -18.27
N LEU A 211 8.03 -18.41 -18.36
CA LEU A 211 8.07 -17.43 -17.28
C LEU A 211 6.69 -16.86 -16.99
N SER A 212 5.89 -16.59 -18.03
CA SER A 212 4.52 -16.13 -17.85
C SER A 212 3.68 -17.14 -17.04
N PHE A 213 3.77 -18.42 -17.38
CA PHE A 213 3.08 -19.50 -16.68
C PHE A 213 3.58 -19.66 -15.24
N TYR A 214 4.90 -19.66 -15.04
CA TYR A 214 5.54 -19.74 -13.73
C TYR A 214 5.06 -18.64 -12.77
N TRP A 215 5.15 -17.38 -13.20
CA TRP A 215 4.69 -16.24 -12.39
C TRP A 215 3.16 -16.27 -12.17
N GLY A 216 2.39 -16.72 -13.16
CA GLY A 216 0.94 -16.91 -13.02
C GLY A 216 0.57 -17.98 -12.00
N MET A 217 1.33 -19.08 -11.91
CA MET A 217 1.17 -20.10 -10.87
C MET A 217 1.52 -19.56 -9.48
N LEU A 218 2.65 -18.86 -9.33
CA LEU A 218 3.05 -18.29 -8.04
C LEU A 218 2.04 -17.28 -7.52
N SER A 219 1.49 -16.42 -8.39
CA SER A 219 0.45 -15.46 -8.01
C SER A 219 -0.75 -16.17 -7.35
N ARG A 220 -1.26 -17.25 -7.98
CA ARG A 220 -2.38 -18.05 -7.43
C ARG A 220 -2.03 -18.70 -6.09
N LYS A 221 -0.84 -19.28 -5.98
CA LYS A 221 -0.37 -19.91 -4.74
C LYS A 221 -0.30 -18.90 -3.58
N TYR A 222 0.20 -17.69 -3.83
CA TYR A 222 0.28 -16.67 -2.79
C TYR A 222 -1.09 -16.16 -2.37
N VAL A 223 -2.03 -15.94 -3.29
CA VAL A 223 -3.41 -15.61 -2.94
C VAL A 223 -4.01 -16.68 -2.03
N GLN A 224 -3.93 -17.95 -2.43
CA GLN A 224 -4.49 -19.08 -1.66
C GLN A 224 -3.86 -19.25 -0.28
N SER A 225 -2.59 -18.88 -0.09
CA SER A 225 -1.94 -18.94 1.23
C SER A 225 -2.40 -17.86 2.19
N ILE A 226 -2.96 -16.76 1.68
CA ILE A 226 -3.46 -15.63 2.47
C ILE A 226 -4.97 -15.76 2.72
N THR A 227 -5.71 -16.41 1.80
CA THR A 227 -7.17 -16.61 1.90
C THR A 227 -7.67 -17.21 3.23
N PRO A 228 -6.99 -18.19 3.88
CA PRO A 228 -7.45 -18.71 5.17
C PRO A 228 -7.49 -17.66 6.28
N PHE A 229 -6.59 -16.66 6.23
CA PHE A 229 -6.56 -15.55 7.18
C PHE A 229 -7.56 -14.46 6.84
N ILE A 230 -7.81 -14.22 5.55
CA ILE A 230 -8.85 -13.31 5.08
C ILE A 230 -10.25 -13.89 5.35
N ASN A 231 -10.44 -15.21 5.31
CA ASN A 231 -11.72 -15.85 5.64
C ASN A 231 -12.13 -15.70 7.13
N ILE A 232 -11.22 -15.26 8.00
CA ILE A 232 -11.57 -14.84 9.37
C ILE A 232 -12.14 -13.40 9.38
N PHE A 233 -11.85 -12.58 8.35
CA PHE A 233 -12.28 -11.18 8.24
C PHE A 233 -13.33 -10.91 7.13
N HIS A 234 -13.49 -11.78 6.14
CA HIS A 234 -14.40 -11.65 5.00
C HIS A 234 -15.31 -12.86 4.83
N TYR A 235 -16.02 -13.24 5.89
CA TYR A 235 -17.21 -14.09 5.76
C TYR A 235 -18.42 -13.25 5.28
N PHE A 236 -18.28 -12.48 4.20
CA PHE A 236 -19.42 -11.86 3.49
C PHE A 236 -19.06 -11.60 2.02
N GLU A 237 -19.83 -12.28 1.15
CA GLU A 237 -20.18 -11.99 -0.24
C GLU A 237 -19.27 -12.47 -1.40
N GLU A 238 -19.86 -13.42 -2.13
CA GLU A 238 -19.66 -13.85 -3.53
C GLU A 238 -18.55 -14.86 -3.85
N LEU A 239 -18.92 -16.13 -3.70
CA LEU A 239 -18.33 -17.30 -4.35
C LEU A 239 -18.59 -17.26 -5.86
N ILE A 240 -17.56 -16.97 -6.66
CA ILE A 240 -17.52 -17.35 -8.07
C ILE A 240 -16.97 -18.78 -8.17
N ASP A 241 -17.82 -19.64 -8.73
CA ASP A 241 -17.66 -21.07 -8.93
C ASP A 241 -16.39 -21.42 -9.73
N CYS A 242 -15.40 -22.03 -9.05
CA CYS A 242 -14.17 -22.55 -9.66
C CYS A 242 -14.14 -24.09 -9.69
N LYS A 243 -15.29 -24.75 -9.84
CA LYS A 243 -15.34 -26.23 -9.89
C LYS A 243 -14.58 -26.85 -11.09
N GLY A 244 -14.37 -26.11 -12.17
CA GLY A 244 -13.79 -26.66 -13.41
C GLY A 244 -12.26 -26.85 -13.43
N ILE A 245 -11.51 -26.43 -12.41
CA ILE A 245 -10.03 -26.40 -12.46
C ILE A 245 -9.38 -27.58 -11.70
N LEU A 246 -10.11 -28.23 -10.79
CA LEU A 246 -9.57 -29.33 -9.99
C LEU A 246 -9.40 -30.65 -10.77
N GLU A 247 -10.11 -30.82 -11.88
CA GLU A 247 -10.03 -32.05 -12.70
C GLU A 247 -8.79 -32.11 -13.63
N PHE A 248 -7.95 -31.07 -13.67
CA PHE A 248 -6.76 -31.04 -14.53
C PHE A 248 -5.44 -31.28 -13.78
N ILE A 249 -5.49 -31.52 -12.46
CA ILE A 249 -4.30 -31.69 -11.61
C ILE A 249 -4.21 -33.13 -11.03
N GLU A 250 -5.13 -34.02 -11.38
CA GLU A 250 -4.98 -35.48 -11.18
C GLU A 250 -4.61 -36.18 -12.50
#